data_AF-A0A7V3SMK9-F1
#
_entry.id   AF-A0A7V3SMK9-F1
#
_cell.length_a   1.000
_cell.length_b   1.000
_cell.length_c   1.000
_cell.angle_alpha   90.00
_cell.angle_beta   90.00
_cell.angle_gamma   90.00
#
_symmetry.space_group_name_H-M   'P 1'
#
loop_
_entity.id
_entity.type
_entity.pdbx_description
1 polymer ?
#
loop_
_entity_poly.entity_id
_entity_poly.type
_entity_poly.pdbx_seq_one_letter_code
_entity_poly.pdbx_strand_id
1 'polypeptide(L)' 'MRTVLDFEKPIAELDANIEALKRITAEQGIDKSEEIAALERDRERLLREIFKNLTPWDRTLLARHPQRPYTL' A
#
# COMPACT_ATOMS: atom_id res chain seq x y z
N MET A 1 2.27 -2.95 -17.17
CA MET A 1 2.61 -3.85 -16.05
C MET A 1 2.90 -3.01 -14.84
N ARG A 2 2.16 -3.20 -13.74
CA ARG A 2 2.44 -2.54 -12.46
C ARG A 2 3.60 -3.28 -11.80
N THR A 3 4.80 -2.72 -11.89
CA THR A 3 6.01 -3.28 -11.28
C THR A 3 5.96 -2.97 -9.79
N VAL A 4 5.51 -3.93 -8.99
CA VAL A 4 5.53 -3.82 -7.53
C VAL A 4 6.97 -4.00 -7.06
N LEU A 5 7.50 -3.00 -6.36
CA LEU A 5 8.84 -3.06 -5.80
C LEU A 5 8.82 -3.95 -4.55
N ASP A 6 9.93 -4.63 -4.24
CA ASP A 6 9.96 -5.59 -3.13
C ASP A 6 9.58 -4.97 -1.78
N PHE A 7 9.93 -3.70 -1.57
CA PHE A 7 9.59 -2.93 -0.38
C PHE A 7 8.11 -2.47 -0.35
N GLU A 8 7.37 -2.55 -1.46
CA GLU A 8 5.94 -2.22 -1.53
C GLU A 8 5.03 -3.44 -1.27
N LYS A 9 5.58 -4.66 -1.32
CA LYS A 9 4.84 -5.91 -1.03
C LYS A 9 4.01 -5.88 0.26
N PRO A 10 4.55 -5.48 1.43
CA PRO A 10 3.77 -5.50 2.66
C PRO A 10 2.63 -4.46 2.66
N ILE A 11 2.77 -3.36 1.92
CA ILE A 11 1.67 -2.39 1.73
C ILE A 11 0.59 -3.00 0.81
N ALA A 12 1.01 -3.68 -0.26
CA ALA A 12 0.08 -4.33 -1.19
C ALA A 12 -0.74 -5.45 -0.52
N GLU A 13 -0.16 -6.19 0.42
CA GLU A 13 -0.87 -7.18 1.23
C GLU A 13 -1.92 -6.53 2.14
N LEU A 14 -1.55 -5.43 2.81
CA LEU A 14 -2.49 -4.63 3.62
C LEU A 14 -3.63 -4.07 2.76
N ASP A 15 -3.33 -3.55 1.58
CA ASP A 15 -4.33 -3.05 0.62
C ASP A 15 -5.29 -4.17 0.17
N ALA A 16 -4.77 -5.37 -0.10
CA ALA A 16 -5.60 -6.52 -0.45
C ALA A 16 -6.52 -6.94 0.71
N ASN A 17 -6.03 -6.91 1.95
CA ASN A 17 -6.84 -7.20 3.14
C ASN A 17 -7.93 -6.15 3.37
N ILE A 18 -7.60 -4.85 3.24
CA ILE A 18 -8.58 -3.75 3.34
C ILE A 18 -9.65 -3.91 2.27
N GLU A 19 -9.28 -4.23 1.04
CA GLU A 19 -10.22 -4.42 -0.07
C GLU A 19 -11.12 -5.64 0.16
N ALA A 20 -10.56 -6.75 0.66
CA ALA A 20 -11.33 -7.93 1.02
C ALA A 20 -12.34 -7.64 2.13
N LEU A 21 -11.94 -6.90 3.17
CA LEU A 21 -12.83 -6.48 4.25
C LEU A 21 -13.92 -5.54 3.75
N LYS A 22 -13.58 -4.58 2.89
CA LYS A 22 -14.56 -3.67 2.25
C LYS A 22 -15.59 -4.46 1.42
N ARG A 23 -15.16 -5.49 0.69
CA ARG A 23 -16.08 -6.37 -0.04
C ARG A 23 -16.99 -7.17 0.88
N ILE A 24 -16.45 -7.77 1.95
CA ILE A 24 -17.25 -8.54 2.91
C ILE A 24 -18.27 -7.63 3.61
N THR A 25 -17.88 -6.42 3.99
CA THR A 25 -18.80 -5.43 4.57
C THR A 25 -19.89 -5.03 3.57
N ALA A 26 -19.57 -4.86 2.30
CA ALA A 26 -20.55 -4.56 1.26
C ALA A 26 -21.51 -5.73 0.97
N GLU A 27 -21.02 -6.98 1.02
CA GLU A 27 -21.80 -8.18 0.70
C GLU A 27 -22.64 -8.69 1.88
N GLN A 28 -22.09 -8.67 3.10
CA GLN A 28 -22.73 -9.23 4.29
C GLN A 28 -23.40 -8.17 5.18
N GLY A 29 -23.21 -6.88 4.90
CA GLY A 29 -23.75 -5.78 5.72
C GLY A 29 -23.18 -5.72 7.14
N ILE A 30 -22.05 -6.40 7.39
CA ILE A 30 -21.37 -6.40 8.68
C ILE A 30 -20.48 -5.16 8.74
N ASP A 31 -20.80 -4.26 9.68
CA ASP A 31 -20.01 -3.07 9.91
C ASP A 31 -18.63 -3.44 10.48
N LYS A 32 -17.61 -3.33 9.62
CA LYS A 32 -16.19 -3.48 9.98
C LYS A 32 -15.44 -2.16 9.81
N SER A 33 -16.15 -1.03 9.86
CA SER A 33 -15.56 0.29 9.62
C SER A 33 -14.42 0.61 10.59
N GLU A 34 -14.52 0.18 11.85
CA GLU A 34 -13.45 0.36 12.84
C GLU A 34 -12.18 -0.46 12.50
N GLU A 35 -12.37 -1.70 12.04
CA GLU A 35 -11.28 -2.60 11.67
C GLU A 35 -10.59 -2.13 10.38
N ILE A 36 -11.37 -1.64 9.41
CA ILE A 36 -10.85 -0.98 8.21
C ILE A 36 -10.05 0.27 8.59
N ALA A 37 -10.58 1.12 9.48
CA ALA A 37 -9.87 2.32 9.93
C ALA A 37 -8.57 2.01 10.69
N ALA A 38 -8.54 0.91 11.46
CA ALA A 38 -7.31 0.44 12.11
C ALA A 38 -6.27 -0.01 11.08
N LEU A 39 -6.67 -0.81 10.08
CA LEU A 39 -5.79 -1.27 9.01
C LEU A 39 -5.29 -0.12 8.12
N GLU A 40 -6.12 0.88 7.85
CA GLU A 40 -5.71 2.07 7.10
C GLU A 40 -4.65 2.89 7.86
N ARG A 41 -4.77 3.01 9.19
CA ARG A 41 -3.73 3.65 10.02
C ARG A 41 -2.43 2.85 10.04
N ASP A 42 -2.53 1.53 10.13
CA ASP A 42 -1.37 0.64 10.09
C ASP A 42 -0.66 0.70 8.74
N ARG A 43 -1.43 0.70 7.65
CA ARG A 43 -0.93 0.91 6.30
C ARG A 43 -0.18 2.24 6.18
N GLU A 44 -0.75 3.33 6.67
CA GLU A 44 -0.08 4.63 6.64
C GLU A 44 1.22 4.66 7.45
N ARG A 45 1.21 4.04 8.64
CA ARG A 45 2.41 3.92 9.47
C ARG A 45 3.50 3.14 8.75
N LEU A 46 3.14 1.98 8.19
CA LEU A 46 4.07 1.13 7.46
C LEU A 46 4.63 1.83 6.22
N LEU A 47 3.78 2.56 5.49
CA LEU A 47 4.18 3.39 4.36
C LEU A 47 5.22 4.42 4.80
N ARG A 48 4.95 5.17 5.87
CA ARG A 48 5.92 6.15 6.40
C ARG A 48 7.23 5.49 6.82
N GLU A 49 7.19 4.33 7.47
CA GLU A 49 8.40 3.61 7.87
C GLU A 49 9.23 3.10 6.69
N ILE A 50 8.58 2.53 5.67
CA ILE A 50 9.23 2.05 4.45
C ILE A 50 9.89 3.21 3.72
N PHE A 51 9.15 4.30 3.47
CA PHE A 51 9.70 5.47 2.79
C PHE A 51 10.81 6.16 3.59
N LYS A 52 10.74 6.12 4.93
CA LYS A 52 11.78 6.65 5.81
C LYS A 52 13.07 5.80 5.77
N ASN A 53 12.93 4.48 5.68
CA ASN A 53 14.04 3.53 5.70
C ASN A 53 14.49 3.07 4.30
N LEU A 54 14.06 3.77 3.23
CA LEU A 54 14.47 3.47 1.86
C LEU A 54 15.99 3.43 1.71
N THR A 55 16.51 2.26 1.31
CA THR A 55 17.93 2.10 1.01
C THR A 55 18.30 2.89 -0.26
N PRO A 56 19.58 3.24 -0.48
CA PRO A 56 20.02 3.89 -1.71
C PRO A 56 19.63 3.11 -2.98
N TRP A 57 19.61 1.78 -2.90
CA TRP A 57 19.18 0.91 -4.00
C TRP A 57 17.67 1.02 -4.26
N ASP A 58 16.85 1.00 -3.21
CA ASP A 58 15.39 1.14 -3.33
C ASP A 58 14.99 2.49 -3.94
N ARG A 59 15.70 3.58 -3.58
CA ARG A 59 15.51 4.90 -4.20
C ARG A 59 15.83 4.89 -5.69
N THR A 60 16.84 4.12 -6.10
CA THR A 60 17.20 3.97 -7.52
C THR A 60 16.12 3.21 -8.28
N LEU A 61 15.56 2.16 -7.68
CA LEU A 61 14.43 1.41 -8.25
C LEU A 61 13.19 2.31 -8.39
N LEU A 62 12.89 3.11 -7.38
CA LEU A 62 11.78 4.08 -7.41
C LEU A 62 12.00 5.15 -8.50
N ALA A 63 13.22 5.66 -8.63
CA ALA A 63 13.56 6.66 -9.63
C ALA A 63 13.40 6.15 -11.08
N ARG A 64 13.59 4.83 -11.28
CA ARG A 64 13.44 4.13 -12.56
C ARG A 64 12.03 3.57 -12.78
N HIS A 65 11.09 3.85 -11.88
CA HIS A 65 9.73 3.32 -11.99
C HIS A 65 9.06 3.80 -13.28
N PRO A 66 8.46 2.91 -14.10
CA PRO A 66 7.91 3.26 -15.40
C PRO A 66 6.75 4.25 -15.34
N GLN A 67 6.04 4.32 -14.20
CA GLN A 67 4.96 5.29 -13.98
C GLN A 67 5.43 6.59 -13.29
N ARG A 68 6.74 6.83 -13.16
CA ARG A 68 7.23 8.09 -12.62
C ARG A 68 6.79 9.25 -13.54
N PRO A 69 6.19 10.34 -13.01
CA PRO A 69 5.81 11.48 -13.83
C PRO A 69 7.03 12.06 -14.55
N TYR A 70 6.92 12.23 -15.86
CA TYR A 70 7.94 12.90 -16.69
C TYR A 70 7.51 14.35 -16.97
N THR A 71 8.48 15.25 -17.09
CA THR A 71 8.22 16.59 -17.65
C THR A 71 7.84 16.46 -19.13
N LEU A 72 6.83 17.26 -19.54
CA LEU A 72 6.33 17.37 -20.91
C LEU A 72 7.33 18.08 -21.84
#